data_AF-A0A3B8JMI0-F1
#
_entry.id   AF-A0A3B8JMI0-F1
#
_cell.length_a   1.000
_cell.length_b   1.000
_cell.length_c   1.000
_cell.angle_alpha   90.00
_cell.angle_beta   90.00
_cell.angle_gamma   90.00
#
_symmetry.space_group_name_H-M   'P 1'
#
loop_
_entity.id
_entity.type
_entity.pdbx_description
1 polymer ?
#
loop_
_entity_poly.entity_id
_entity_poly.type
_entity_poly.pdbx_seq_one_letter_code
_entity_poly.pdbx_strand_id
1 'polypeptide(L)' 'MLNKIKSHKSLIGLKCIGSFAITLTNLAVVPSAKAQLIPDRTLGAENSVVTPQGVRDLIEGGARRGSNLFHSFQ' A
#
# COMPACT_ATOMS: atom_id res chain seq x y z
N MET A 1 -13.50 -54.35 -2.98
CA MET A 1 -12.75 -53.30 -3.73
C MET A 1 -13.33 -51.89 -3.63
N LEU A 2 -14.59 -51.69 -3.21
CA LEU A 2 -15.22 -50.35 -3.13
C LEU A 2 -14.76 -49.45 -1.95
N ASN A 3 -14.32 -50.02 -0.82
CA ASN A 3 -13.98 -49.21 0.38
C ASN A 3 -12.66 -48.43 0.27
N LYS A 4 -11.73 -48.85 -0.61
CA LYS A 4 -10.43 -48.18 -0.79
C LYS A 4 -10.55 -46.85 -1.56
N ILE A 5 -11.59 -46.72 -2.41
CA ILE A 5 -11.85 -45.52 -3.23
C ILE A 5 -12.57 -44.43 -2.40
N LYS A 6 -13.36 -44.81 -1.40
CA LYS A 6 -14.06 -43.86 -0.50
C LYS A 6 -13.10 -43.14 0.45
N SER A 7 -12.05 -43.83 0.90
CA SER A 7 -11.04 -43.28 1.82
C SER A 7 -10.17 -42.20 1.18
N HIS A 8 -9.74 -42.38 -0.08
CA HIS A 8 -8.96 -41.36 -0.79
C HIS A 8 -9.77 -40.08 -1.05
N LYS A 9 -11.06 -40.17 -1.40
CA LYS A 9 -11.93 -38.98 -1.59
C LYS A 9 -12.19 -38.20 -0.29
N SER A 10 -12.24 -38.90 0.84
CA SER A 10 -12.39 -38.29 2.19
C SER A 10 -11.15 -37.52 2.63
N LEU A 11 -9.95 -38.05 2.37
CA LEU A 11 -8.69 -37.44 2.78
C LEU A 11 -8.30 -36.21 1.91
N ILE A 12 -8.81 -36.12 0.68
CA ILE A 12 -8.56 -34.98 -0.22
C ILE A 12 -9.43 -33.78 0.17
N GLY A 13 -10.69 -34.00 0.58
CA GLY A 13 -11.60 -32.91 1.00
C GLY A 13 -11.11 -32.18 2.26
N LEU A 14 -10.51 -32.90 3.21
CA LEU A 14 -10.06 -32.33 4.48
C LEU A 14 -8.78 -31.49 4.36
N LYS A 15 -7.91 -31.79 3.38
CA LYS A 15 -6.67 -31.04 3.13
C LYS A 15 -6.91 -29.69 2.44
N CYS A 16 -7.89 -29.60 1.54
CA CYS A 16 -8.22 -28.37 0.83
C CYS A 16 -8.93 -27.35 1.72
N ILE A 17 -9.81 -27.81 2.62
CA ILE A 17 -10.57 -26.92 3.53
C ILE A 17 -9.63 -26.28 4.57
N GLY A 18 -8.66 -27.04 5.10
CA GLY A 18 -7.67 -26.54 6.05
C GLY A 18 -6.75 -25.47 5.43
N SER A 19 -6.24 -25.70 4.22
CA SER A 19 -5.43 -24.69 3.51
C SER A 19 -6.24 -23.46 3.08
N PHE A 20 -7.51 -23.63 2.73
CA PHE A 20 -8.39 -22.51 2.38
C PHE A 20 -8.70 -21.64 3.59
N ALA A 21 -9.03 -22.25 4.74
CA ALA A 21 -9.28 -21.51 5.97
C ALA A 21 -8.06 -20.68 6.43
N ILE A 22 -6.85 -21.24 6.32
CA ILE A 22 -5.60 -20.56 6.70
C ILE A 22 -5.26 -19.39 5.76
N THR A 23 -5.59 -19.52 4.47
CA THR A 23 -5.35 -18.44 3.49
C THR A 23 -6.36 -17.30 3.62
N LEU A 24 -7.63 -17.59 3.92
CA LEU A 24 -8.65 -16.56 4.18
C LEU A 24 -8.39 -15.76 5.46
N THR A 25 -7.93 -16.41 6.53
CA THR A 25 -7.63 -15.71 7.79
C THR A 25 -6.42 -14.79 7.67
N ASN A 26 -5.40 -15.15 6.89
CA ASN A 26 -4.24 -14.27 6.65
C ASN A 26 -4.60 -13.02 5.84
N LEU A 27 -5.52 -13.12 4.88
CA LEU A 27 -5.97 -11.95 4.12
C LEU A 27 -6.83 -10.99 4.96
N ALA A 28 -7.59 -11.51 5.92
CA ALA A 28 -8.47 -10.71 6.78
C ALA A 28 -7.72 -9.86 7.82
N VAL A 29 -6.44 -10.15 8.10
CA VAL A 29 -5.65 -9.51 9.16
C VAL A 29 -4.55 -8.60 8.58
N VAL A 30 -4.58 -8.28 7.28
CA VAL A 30 -3.59 -7.34 6.71
C VAL A 30 -3.78 -5.95 7.34
N PRO A 31 -2.80 -5.44 8.11
CA PRO A 31 -2.91 -4.12 8.70
C PRO A 31 -2.87 -3.06 7.58
N SER A 32 -3.64 -1.99 7.73
CA SER A 32 -3.55 -0.86 6.81
C SER A 32 -2.13 -0.30 6.81
N ALA A 33 -1.48 -0.30 5.65
CA ALA A 33 -0.18 0.33 5.49
C ALA A 33 -0.30 1.83 5.77
N LYS A 34 0.37 2.32 6.82
CA LYS A 34 0.57 3.75 7.01
C LYS A 34 1.67 4.18 6.05
N ALA A 35 1.29 4.70 4.88
CA ALA A 35 2.23 5.38 4.01
C ALA A 35 2.73 6.63 4.74
N GLN A 36 3.98 6.60 5.22
CA GLN A 36 4.57 7.72 5.93
C GLN A 36 5.09 8.72 4.89
N LEU A 37 4.29 9.74 4.57
CA LEU A 37 4.77 10.91 3.85
C LEU A 37 5.58 11.73 4.84
N ILE A 38 6.86 11.40 5.02
CA ILE A 38 7.75 12.28 5.79
C ILE A 38 7.81 13.60 5.02
N PRO A 39 7.37 14.72 5.63
CA PRO A 39 7.48 16.05 5.04
C PRO A 39 8.92 16.30 4.58
N ASP A 40 9.11 16.62 3.31
CA ASP A 40 10.42 17.02 2.80
C ASP A 40 10.68 18.48 3.15
N ARG A 41 11.88 18.74 3.68
CA ARG A 41 12.36 20.07 4.07
C ARG A 41 13.78 20.34 3.58
N THR A 42 14.24 19.60 2.57
CA THR A 42 15.60 19.70 2.04
C THR A 42 15.94 21.06 1.42
N LEU A 43 14.93 21.87 1.06
CA LEU A 43 15.12 23.22 0.52
C LEU A 43 15.10 24.34 1.58
N GLY A 44 14.87 24.01 2.86
CA GLY A 44 14.88 24.99 3.95
C GLY A 44 13.90 26.15 3.72
N ALA A 45 14.43 27.37 3.60
CA ALA A 45 13.62 28.57 3.38
C ALA A 45 12.99 28.67 1.98
N GLU A 46 13.48 27.88 1.01
CA GLU A 46 12.96 27.81 -0.37
C GLU A 46 11.94 26.67 -0.56
N ASN A 47 11.35 26.15 0.53
CA ASN A 47 10.31 25.11 0.46
C ASN A 47 9.11 25.55 -0.39
N SER A 48 8.40 24.56 -0.93
CA SER A 48 7.18 24.81 -1.69
C SER A 48 5.99 25.04 -0.77
N VAL A 49 5.10 25.96 -1.16
CA VAL A 49 3.85 26.25 -0.47
C VAL A 49 2.71 25.67 -1.31
N VAL A 50 1.87 24.85 -0.68
CA VAL A 50 0.70 24.25 -1.33
C VAL A 50 -0.55 24.92 -0.78
N THR A 51 -1.27 25.63 -1.65
CA THR A 51 -2.51 26.34 -1.31
C THR A 51 -3.68 25.66 -2.01
N PRO A 52 -4.62 25.04 -1.27
CA PRO A 52 -5.82 24.45 -1.87
C PRO A 52 -6.70 25.49 -2.56
N GLN A 53 -7.09 25.21 -3.80
CA GLN A 53 -7.96 26.04 -4.65
C GLN A 53 -9.13 25.22 -5.19
N GLY A 54 -10.02 24.80 -4.29
CA GLY A 54 -11.20 23.99 -4.63
C GLY A 54 -10.81 22.56 -5.01
N VAL A 55 -10.86 22.22 -6.31
CA VAL A 55 -10.53 20.87 -6.83
C VAL A 55 -9.08 20.74 -7.32
N ARG A 56 -8.25 21.76 -7.09
CA ARG A 56 -6.84 21.81 -7.49
C ARG A 56 -6.02 22.42 -6.36
N ASP A 57 -4.73 22.14 -6.35
CA ASP A 57 -3.78 22.80 -5.47
C ASP A 57 -2.90 23.75 -6.28
N LEU A 58 -2.71 24.96 -5.78
CA LEU A 58 -1.71 25.90 -6.28
C LEU A 58 -0.39 25.66 -5.53
N ILE A 59 0.68 25.37 -6.28
CA ILE A 59 2.02 25.16 -5.73
C ILE A 59 2.88 26.37 -6.08
N GLU A 60 3.41 27.04 -5.06
CA GLU A 60 4.28 28.21 -5.18
C GLU A 60 5.61 27.99 -4.44
N GLY A 61 6.58 28.89 -4.65
CA GLY A 61 7.92 28.78 -4.06
C GLY A 61 8.82 27.78 -4.81
N GLY A 62 9.66 27.05 -4.08
CA GLY A 62 10.68 26.16 -4.64
C GLY A 62 12.02 26.86 -4.91
N ALA A 63 13.04 26.05 -5.23
CA ALA A 63 14.40 26.51 -5.45
C ALA A 63 14.76 26.40 -6.94
N ARG A 64 15.12 27.52 -7.57
CA ARG A 64 15.60 27.51 -8.97
C ARG A 64 17.12 27.40 -9.00
N ARG A 65 17.65 26.44 -9.77
CA ARG A 65 19.09 26.27 -10.02
C ARG A 65 19.30 26.08 -11.52
N GLY A 66 19.79 27.13 -12.19
CA GLY A 66 19.86 27.17 -13.66
C GLY A 66 18.46 27.06 -14.27
N SER A 67 18.28 26.10 -15.19
CA SER A 67 17.00 25.81 -15.85
C SER A 67 16.07 24.90 -15.02
N ASN A 68 16.52 24.37 -13.89
CA ASN A 68 15.77 23.41 -13.09
C ASN A 68 15.05 24.09 -11.93
N LEU A 69 13.83 23.65 -11.65
CA LEU A 69 13.03 24.05 -10.50
C LEU A 69 12.84 22.82 -9.59
N PHE A 70 13.27 22.96 -8.34
CA PHE A 70 13.16 21.93 -7.33
C PHE A 70 12.03 22.28 -6.36
N HIS A 71 11.27 21.25 -5.96
CA HIS A 71 10.20 21.37 -4.97
C HIS A 71 10.48 20.47 -3.77
N SER A 72 10.02 20.92 -2.61
CA SER A 72 10.10 20.21 -1.34
C SER A 72 8.77 20.42 -0.64
N PHE A 73 8.04 19.32 -0.45
CA PHE A 73 6.65 19.33 0.02
C PHE A 73 6.59 18.84 1.46
N GLN A 74 6.00 19.66 2.32
CA GLN A 74 5.74 19.33 3.72
C GLN A 74 4.28 19.02 4.00
#